data_AF-A0ABD4KX55-F1
#
_entry.id   AF-A0ABD4KX55-F1
#
_cell.length_a   1.000
_cell.length_b   1.000
_cell.length_c   1.000
_cell.angle_alpha   90.00
_cell.angle_beta   90.00
_cell.angle_gamma   90.00
#
_symmetry.space_group_name_H-M   'P 1'
#
loop_
_entity.id
_entity.type
_entity.pdbx_description
1 polymer ?
#
loop_
_entity_poly.entity_id
_entity_poly.type
_entity_poly.pdbx_seq_one_letter_code
_entity_poly.pdbx_strand_id
1 'polypeptide(L)'
;FNVAVFENGLVLDKKSAEKKLNKHIEKMRLDSCITSLKALAEKENNPILVNALDYYQKNKCLTPKFAFVVFWRLDSQKIDYHPSFFKISLKRESHKKDLANMHIDRVHLIWKALSSSQRKMAIKF
;
A
#
# COMPACT_ATOMS: atom_id res chain seq x y z
N PHE A 1 -24.48 -11.36 15.70
CA PHE A 1 -24.25 -9.91 15.54
C PHE A 1 -25.06 -9.41 14.35
N ASN A 2 -26.14 -8.66 14.58
CA ASN A 2 -27.01 -8.11 13.53
C ASN A 2 -26.95 -6.57 13.64
N VAL A 3 -25.87 -5.97 13.14
CA VAL A 3 -25.70 -4.52 13.15
C VAL A 3 -26.37 -3.97 11.89
N ALA A 4 -27.53 -3.34 12.03
CA ALA A 4 -28.21 -2.67 10.93
C ALA A 4 -27.45 -1.38 10.58
N VAL A 5 -26.94 -1.28 9.34
CA VAL A 5 -26.23 -0.10 8.86
C VAL A 5 -27.16 0.68 7.93
N PHE A 6 -27.43 1.94 8.28
CA PHE A 6 -28.31 2.82 7.51
C PHE A 6 -27.50 3.77 6.63
N GLU A 7 -28.01 4.08 5.43
CA GLU A 7 -27.48 5.13 4.55
C GLU A 7 -28.66 5.83 3.84
N ASN A 8 -28.72 7.16 3.92
CA ASN A 8 -29.80 7.97 3.32
C ASN A 8 -31.23 7.48 3.63
N GLY A 9 -31.47 6.97 4.85
CA GLY A 9 -32.79 6.48 5.27
C GLY A 9 -33.15 5.08 4.78
N LEU A 10 -32.28 4.39 4.06
CA LEU A 10 -32.49 3.02 3.58
C LEU A 10 -31.64 2.02 4.38
N VAL A 11 -32.25 0.88 4.72
CA VAL A 11 -31.56 -0.27 5.33
C VAL A 11 -30.68 -0.90 4.25
N LEU A 12 -29.37 -0.93 4.48
CA LEU A 12 -28.47 -1.67 3.59
C LEU A 12 -28.73 -3.16 3.74
N ASP A 13 -28.81 -3.88 2.62
CA ASP A 13 -28.83 -5.34 2.65
C ASP A 13 -27.55 -5.88 3.32
N LYS A 14 -27.60 -7.11 3.83
CA LYS A 14 -26.50 -7.73 4.57
C LYS A 14 -25.17 -7.64 3.82
N LYS A 15 -25.20 -7.82 2.49
CA LYS A 15 -24.02 -7.77 1.62
C LYS A 15 -23.41 -6.36 1.53
N SER A 16 -24.24 -5.33 1.43
CA SER A 16 -23.80 -3.94 1.36
C SER A 16 -23.30 -3.44 2.72
N ALA A 17 -23.95 -3.86 3.81
CA ALA A 17 -23.48 -3.60 5.17
C ALA A 17 -22.10 -4.25 5.43
N GLU A 18 -21.92 -5.52 5.06
CA GLU A 18 -20.63 -6.22 5.15
C GLU A 18 -19.54 -5.54 4.31
N LYS A 19 -19.85 -5.14 3.07
CA LYS A 19 -18.89 -4.43 2.21
C LYS A 19 -18.47 -3.09 2.82
N LYS A 20 -19.41 -2.35 3.42
CA LYS A 20 -19.13 -1.07 4.07
C LYS A 20 -18.27 -1.27 5.31
N LEU A 21 -18.62 -2.24 6.16
CA LEU A 21 -17.83 -2.60 7.34
C LEU A 21 -16.40 -3.00 6.96
N ASN A 22 -16.24 -3.87 5.94
CA ASN A 22 -14.92 -4.29 5.47
C ASN A 22 -14.09 -3.11 4.97
N LYS A 23 -14.69 -2.17 4.23
CA LYS A 23 -14.00 -0.94 3.80
C LYS A 23 -13.52 -0.08 4.97
N HIS A 24 -14.31 0.01 6.04
CA HIS A 24 -13.90 0.73 7.25
C HIS A 24 -12.74 0.02 7.96
N ILE A 25 -12.81 -1.32 8.10
CA ILE A 25 -11.75 -2.13 8.69
C ILE A 25 -10.45 -1.99 7.88
N GLU A 26 -10.51 -2.08 6.55
CA GLU A 26 -9.36 -1.90 5.66
C GLU A 26 -8.73 -0.52 5.84
N LYS A 27 -9.55 0.53 5.93
CA LYS A 27 -9.06 1.89 6.18
C LYS A 27 -8.35 2.00 7.52
N MET A 28 -8.94 1.47 8.59
CA MET A 28 -8.32 1.48 9.93
C MET A 28 -6.99 0.72 9.94
N ARG A 29 -6.91 -0.42 9.26
CA ARG A 29 -5.66 -1.19 9.13
C ARG A 29 -4.59 -0.40 8.38
N LEU A 30 -4.97 0.28 7.29
CA LEU A 30 -4.05 1.15 6.56
C LEU A 30 -3.56 2.32 7.43
N ASP A 31 -4.46 2.99 8.13
CA ASP A 31 -4.11 4.14 8.99
C ASP A 31 -3.19 3.72 10.14
N SER A 32 -3.45 2.55 10.75
CA SER A 32 -2.58 1.95 11.78
C SER A 32 -1.19 1.59 11.22
N CYS A 33 -1.14 1.01 10.03
CA CYS A 33 0.11 0.67 9.33
C CYS A 33 0.95 1.93 9.04
N ILE A 34 0.33 2.99 8.50
CA ILE A 34 1.01 4.27 8.23
C ILE A 34 1.53 4.89 9.53
N THR A 35 0.71 4.88 10.59
CA THR A 35 1.12 5.42 11.90
C THR A 35 2.34 4.69 12.46
N SER A 36 2.34 3.36 12.38
CA SER A 36 3.45 2.52 12.82
C SER A 36 4.73 2.80 12.02
N LEU A 37 4.61 2.94 10.70
CA LEU A 37 5.75 3.28 9.84
C LEU A 37 6.28 4.70 10.11
N LYS A 38 5.43 5.67 10.45
CA LYS A 38 5.88 7.02 10.82
C LYS A 38 6.65 7.00 12.14
N ALA A 39 6.12 6.35 13.17
CA ALA A 39 6.81 6.21 14.45
C ALA A 39 8.17 5.49 14.30
N LEU A 40 8.23 4.46 13.44
CA LEU A 40 9.48 3.81 13.08
C LEU A 40 10.47 4.77 12.39
N ALA A 41 9.98 5.56 11.42
CA ALA A 41 10.82 6.50 10.69
C ALA A 41 11.45 7.55 11.61
N GLU A 42 10.70 8.05 12.59
CA GLU A 42 11.18 8.97 13.61
C GLU A 42 12.21 8.30 14.53
N LYS A 43 11.91 7.10 15.04
CA LYS A 43 12.82 6.36 15.92
C LYS A 43 14.16 6.03 15.25
N GLU A 44 14.14 5.70 13.95
CA GLU A 44 15.35 5.34 13.19
C GLU A 44 16.03 6.55 12.51
N ASN A 45 15.50 7.76 12.64
CA ASN A 45 15.94 8.93 11.85
C ASN A 45 16.05 8.62 10.35
N ASN A 46 15.02 8.00 9.77
CA ASN A 46 15.02 7.52 8.39
C ASN A 46 14.26 8.48 7.45
N PRO A 47 14.92 9.51 6.88
CA PRO A 47 14.26 10.51 6.05
C PRO A 47 13.68 9.93 4.76
N ILE A 48 14.22 8.81 4.26
CA ILE A 48 13.74 8.16 3.05
C ILE A 48 12.35 7.54 3.30
N LEU A 49 12.16 6.89 4.45
CA LEU A 49 10.86 6.35 4.83
C LEU A 49 9.84 7.48 5.06
N VAL A 50 10.23 8.58 5.73
CA VAL A 50 9.37 9.77 5.89
C VAL A 50 8.90 10.28 4.52
N ASN A 51 9.84 10.51 3.60
CA ASN A 51 9.53 11.00 2.26
C ASN A 51 8.64 10.03 1.47
N ALA A 52 8.83 8.72 1.62
CA ALA A 52 7.98 7.71 0.99
C ALA A 52 6.54 7.77 1.51
N LEU A 53 6.36 7.91 2.83
CA LEU A 53 5.04 8.01 3.46
C LEU A 53 4.34 9.32 3.09
N ASP A 54 5.06 10.44 3.07
CA ASP A 54 4.51 11.74 2.64
C ASP A 54 4.13 11.72 1.16
N TYR A 55 4.95 11.11 0.31
CA TYR A 55 4.62 10.90 -1.09
C TYR A 55 3.34 10.08 -1.24
N TYR A 56 3.19 8.99 -0.48
CA TYR A 56 1.98 8.18 -0.50
C TYR A 56 0.76 8.96 -0.02
N GLN A 57 0.89 9.73 1.07
CA GLN A 57 -0.22 10.52 1.59
C GLN A 57 -0.75 11.54 0.57
N LYS A 58 0.15 12.15 -0.21
CA LYS A 58 -0.19 13.10 -1.28
C LYS A 58 -0.73 12.43 -2.55
N ASN A 59 -0.08 11.36 -3.03
CA ASN A 59 -0.35 10.78 -4.35
C ASN A 59 -1.23 9.53 -4.34
N LYS A 60 -1.51 8.97 -3.15
CA LYS A 60 -2.19 7.67 -2.94
C LYS A 60 -1.56 6.50 -3.69
N CYS A 61 -0.28 6.64 -4.03
CA CYS A 61 0.54 5.62 -4.67
C CYS A 61 2.03 5.85 -4.35
N LEU A 62 2.85 4.84 -4.58
CA LEU A 62 4.29 4.86 -4.41
C LEU A 62 5.00 4.76 -5.75
N THR A 63 6.20 5.34 -5.84
CA THR A 63 7.16 5.00 -6.90
C THR A 63 7.79 3.64 -6.59
N PRO A 64 8.40 2.93 -7.55
CA PRO A 64 9.07 1.66 -7.26
C PRO A 64 10.12 1.76 -6.15
N LYS A 65 10.93 2.83 -6.15
CA LYS A 65 11.94 3.08 -5.11
C LYS A 65 11.31 3.25 -3.73
N PHE A 66 10.24 4.05 -3.61
CA PHE A 66 9.54 4.20 -2.34
C PHE A 66 8.78 2.95 -1.91
N ALA A 67 8.23 2.20 -2.87
CA ALA A 67 7.59 0.92 -2.60
C ALA A 67 8.59 -0.05 -1.98
N PHE A 68 9.80 -0.17 -2.54
CA PHE A 68 10.82 -1.01 -1.94
C PHE A 68 11.11 -0.63 -0.48
N VAL A 69 11.31 0.66 -0.19
CA VAL A 69 11.61 1.14 1.17
C VAL A 69 10.46 0.82 2.14
N VAL A 70 9.21 1.07 1.75
CA VAL A 70 8.04 0.79 2.59
C VAL A 70 7.91 -0.71 2.85
N PHE A 71 7.97 -1.53 1.81
CA PHE A 71 7.77 -2.98 1.96
C PHE A 71 8.92 -3.65 2.73
N TRP A 72 10.15 -3.18 2.56
CA TRP A 72 11.28 -3.65 3.35
C TRP A 72 11.11 -3.35 4.83
N ARG A 73 10.53 -2.18 5.17
CA ARG A 73 10.26 -1.82 6.57
C ARG A 73 9.11 -2.60 7.17
N LEU A 74 8.06 -2.85 6.38
CA LEU A 74 6.96 -3.73 6.78
C LEU A 74 7.45 -5.16 7.06
N ASP A 75 8.27 -5.70 6.17
CA ASP A 75 8.82 -7.06 6.30
C ASP A 75 9.79 -7.18 7.49
N SER A 76 10.75 -6.26 7.60
CA SER A 76 11.75 -6.27 8.69
C SER A 76 11.16 -6.08 10.09
N GLN A 77 10.07 -5.32 10.21
CA GLN A 77 9.37 -5.11 11.48
C GLN A 77 8.20 -6.08 11.69
N LYS A 78 7.96 -7.00 10.74
CA LYS A 78 6.83 -7.95 10.76
C LYS A 78 5.48 -7.26 10.99
N ILE A 79 5.31 -6.06 10.45
CA ILE A 79 4.05 -5.32 10.52
C ILE A 79 3.10 -5.99 9.54
N ASP A 80 1.95 -6.49 10.01
CA ASP A 80 0.95 -7.06 9.13
C ASP A 80 0.33 -5.98 8.21
N TYR A 81 0.17 -6.32 6.94
CA TYR A 81 -0.38 -5.39 5.95
C TYR A 81 -1.01 -6.15 4.79
N HIS A 82 -2.01 -5.53 4.18
CA HIS A 82 -2.55 -6.01 2.92
C HIS A 82 -1.76 -5.40 1.75
N PRO A 83 -1.19 -6.19 0.80
CA PRO A 83 -0.36 -5.66 -0.28
C PRO A 83 -1.04 -4.63 -1.18
N SER A 84 -2.37 -4.67 -1.30
CA SER A 84 -3.14 -3.71 -2.13
C SER A 84 -3.21 -2.30 -1.53
N PHE A 85 -2.86 -2.13 -0.25
CA PHE A 85 -2.86 -0.83 0.42
C PHE A 85 -1.90 0.15 -0.26
N PHE A 86 -0.72 -0.32 -0.65
CA PHE A 86 0.33 0.50 -1.22
C PHE A 86 0.43 0.30 -2.74
N LYS A 87 -0.43 1.00 -3.49
CA LYS A 87 -0.42 0.95 -4.95
C LYS A 87 0.90 1.50 -5.51
N ILE A 88 1.46 0.83 -6.51
CA ILE A 88 2.69 1.25 -7.18
C ILE A 88 2.35 1.92 -8.50
N SER A 89 2.89 3.11 -8.75
CA SER A 89 2.67 3.88 -9.96
C SER A 89 3.77 3.63 -10.99
N LEU A 90 3.41 3.03 -12.12
CA LEU A 90 4.27 2.87 -13.30
C LEU A 90 3.79 3.73 -14.49
N LYS A 91 3.10 4.84 -14.20
CA LYS A 91 2.54 5.72 -15.24
C LYS A 91 3.62 6.47 -16.02
N ARG A 92 4.72 6.85 -15.34
CA ARG A 92 5.83 7.61 -15.93
C ARG A 92 6.90 6.65 -16.43
N GLU A 93 7.55 7.00 -17.55
CA GLU A 93 8.68 6.24 -18.09
C GLU A 93 9.84 6.14 -17.09
N SER A 94 10.08 7.19 -16.29
CA SER A 94 11.08 7.14 -15.21
C SER A 94 10.77 6.05 -14.17
N HIS A 95 9.50 5.85 -13.83
CA HIS A 95 9.12 4.80 -12.88
C HIS A 95 9.27 3.41 -13.49
N LYS A 96 8.97 3.25 -14.79
CA LYS A 96 9.20 1.99 -15.51
C LYS A 96 10.69 1.65 -15.55
N LYS A 97 11.54 2.63 -15.89
CA LYS A 97 13.01 2.50 -15.85
C LYS A 97 13.51 2.16 -14.44
N ASP A 98 12.98 2.82 -13.42
CA ASP A 98 13.33 2.53 -12.03
C ASP A 98 12.96 1.10 -11.62
N LEU A 99 11.85 0.55 -12.13
CA LEU A 99 11.48 -0.84 -11.91
C LEU A 99 12.38 -1.81 -12.69
N ALA A 100 12.67 -1.51 -13.96
CA ALA A 100 13.52 -2.33 -14.82
C ALA A 100 14.96 -2.44 -14.30
N ASN A 101 15.50 -1.34 -13.77
CA ASN A 101 16.86 -1.29 -13.22
C ASN A 101 16.95 -1.77 -11.77
N MET A 102 15.83 -2.23 -11.18
CA MET A 102 15.80 -2.66 -9.79
C MET A 102 16.31 -4.09 -9.65
N HIS A 103 17.12 -4.36 -8.62
CA HIS A 103 17.55 -5.73 -8.32
C HIS A 103 16.35 -6.66 -8.10
N ILE A 104 16.44 -7.90 -8.59
CA ILE A 104 15.33 -8.86 -8.62
C ILE A 104 14.70 -9.09 -7.24
N ASP A 105 15.51 -9.18 -6.18
CA ASP A 105 15.03 -9.35 -4.80
C ASP A 105 14.11 -8.20 -4.34
N ARG A 106 14.43 -6.98 -4.77
CA ARG A 106 13.61 -5.80 -4.44
C ARG A 106 12.30 -5.80 -5.22
N VAL A 107 12.32 -6.30 -6.46
CA VAL A 107 11.12 -6.50 -7.28
C VAL A 107 10.21 -7.57 -6.64
N HIS A 108 10.78 -8.68 -6.16
CA HIS A 108 10.05 -9.72 -5.45
C HIS A 108 9.36 -9.19 -4.19
N LEU A 109 10.04 -8.31 -3.44
CA LEU A 109 9.50 -7.71 -2.22
C LEU A 109 8.23 -6.87 -2.49
N ILE A 110 8.18 -6.14 -3.61
CA ILE A 110 7.04 -5.31 -3.99
C ILE A 110 6.04 -6.04 -4.90
N TRP A 111 6.32 -7.29 -5.29
CA TRP A 111 5.58 -8.04 -6.31
C TRP A 111 4.10 -8.19 -6.01
N LYS A 112 3.76 -8.44 -4.74
CA LYS A 112 2.38 -8.62 -4.29
C LYS A 112 1.53 -7.36 -4.45
N ALA A 113 2.16 -6.18 -4.49
CA ALA A 113 1.50 -4.90 -4.65
C ALA A 113 1.38 -4.44 -6.12
N LEU A 114 2.10 -5.08 -7.03
CA LEU A 114 1.94 -4.87 -8.46
C LEU A 114 0.64 -5.51 -8.95
N SER A 115 -0.08 -4.80 -9.82
CA SER A 115 -1.23 -5.36 -10.53
C SER A 115 -0.79 -6.43 -11.54
N SER A 116 -1.74 -7.25 -12.01
CA SER A 116 -1.45 -8.27 -13.02
C SER A 116 -0.85 -7.70 -14.30
N SER A 117 -1.26 -6.50 -14.73
CA SER A 117 -0.68 -5.83 -15.90
C SER A 117 0.75 -5.34 -15.64
N GLN A 118 1.02 -4.82 -14.44
CA GLN A 118 2.35 -4.37 -14.04
C GLN A 118 3.33 -5.54 -13.90
N ARG A 119 2.89 -6.69 -13.38
CA ARG A 119 3.69 -7.92 -13.33
C ARG A 119 4.05 -8.41 -14.73
N LYS A 120 3.10 -8.44 -15.66
CA LYS A 120 3.35 -8.78 -17.07
C LYS A 120 4.35 -7.82 -17.72
N MET A 121 4.33 -6.54 -17.35
CA MET A 121 5.31 -5.55 -17.81
C MET A 121 6.70 -5.82 -17.21
N ALA A 122 6.77 -6.09 -15.91
CA ALA A 122 8.02 -6.38 -15.21
C ALA A 122 8.74 -7.63 -15.73
N ILE A 123 7.99 -8.67 -16.14
CA ILE A 123 8.57 -9.91 -16.73
C ILE A 123 9.22 -9.66 -18.10
N LYS A 124 8.84 -8.58 -18.78
CA LYS A 124 9.35 -8.24 -20.12
C LYS A 124 10.61 -7.36 -20.09
N PHE A 125 10.96 -6.83 -18.92
CA PHE A 125 12.20 -6.07 -18.72
C PHE A 125 13.36 -7.05 -18.54
#